data_AF-K2CJT6-F1
#
_entry.id   AF-K2CJT6-F1
#
_cell.length_a   1.000
_cell.length_b   1.000
_cell.length_c   1.000
_cell.angle_alpha   90.00
_cell.angle_beta   90.00
_cell.angle_gamma   90.00
#
_symmetry.space_group_name_H-M   'P 1'
#
loop_
_entity.id
_entity.type
_entity.pdbx_description
1 polymer ?
#
loop_
_entity_poly.entity_id
_entity_poly.type
_entity_poly.pdbx_seq_one_letter_code
_entity_poly.pdbx_strand_id
1 'polypeptide(L)'
;MNQKSAISNQPAEINIESLQFTDLFDIDEIQKLQDSFADAFGIASIITRPDGTPITRPSRFSKLCSEIIHNTECGRQNCQMLNPADSIKDLQKLTVRCALCGKWEICAGIT
;
A
#
# COMPACT_ATOMS: atom_id res chain seq x y z
N MET A 1 43.48 -34.17 1.91
CA MET A 1 42.68 -34.13 0.67
C MET A 1 41.37 -33.42 0.97
N ASN A 2 41.11 -32.37 0.19
CA ASN A 2 39.95 -31.47 0.27
C ASN A 2 38.61 -32.21 0.15
N GLN A 3 37.56 -31.59 0.69
CA GLN A 3 36.36 -31.27 -0.08
C GLN A 3 35.72 -30.00 0.51
N LYS A 4 36.00 -28.86 -0.13
CA LYS A 4 35.21 -27.63 -0.01
C LYS A 4 34.05 -27.80 -0.99
N SER A 5 32.82 -27.91 -0.50
CA SER A 5 31.64 -27.90 -1.36
C SER A 5 31.50 -26.53 -2.02
N ALA A 6 31.56 -26.53 -3.34
CA ALA A 6 31.38 -25.35 -4.17
C ALA A 6 29.94 -24.83 -4.00
N ILE A 7 29.82 -23.57 -3.59
CA ILE A 7 28.57 -22.82 -3.71
C ILE A 7 28.41 -22.56 -5.21
N SER A 8 27.41 -23.21 -5.82
CA SER A 8 27.06 -23.01 -7.22
C SER A 8 26.45 -21.62 -7.39
N ASN A 9 27.24 -20.67 -7.89
CA ASN A 9 26.76 -19.38 -8.37
C ASN A 9 26.11 -19.55 -9.74
N GLN A 10 24.92 -20.15 -9.80
CA GLN A 10 24.04 -19.98 -10.94
C GLN A 10 23.08 -18.83 -10.65
N PRO A 11 22.94 -17.83 -11.54
CA PRO A 11 21.90 -16.83 -11.37
C PRO A 11 20.57 -17.56 -11.47
N ALA A 12 19.83 -17.60 -10.37
CA ALA A 12 18.43 -18.01 -10.42
C ALA A 12 17.75 -17.11 -11.44
N GLU A 13 17.11 -17.68 -12.46
CA GLU A 13 16.27 -16.91 -13.37
C GLU A 13 15.14 -16.30 -12.54
N ILE A 14 15.26 -15.01 -12.21
CA ILE A 14 14.24 -14.29 -11.47
C ILE A 14 13.13 -14.00 -12.48
N ASN A 15 11.99 -14.68 -12.33
CA ASN A 15 10.78 -14.32 -13.06
C ASN A 15 10.23 -13.01 -12.50
N ILE A 16 10.59 -11.90 -13.17
CA ILE A 16 10.20 -10.54 -12.81
C ILE A 16 8.67 -10.39 -12.75
N GLU A 17 7.92 -11.13 -13.57
CA GLU A 17 6.44 -11.07 -13.59
C GLU A 17 5.80 -11.62 -12.31
N SER A 18 6.52 -12.46 -11.56
CA SER A 18 6.03 -13.05 -10.31
C SER A 18 6.47 -12.29 -9.06
N LEU A 19 7.36 -11.31 -9.21
CA LEU A 19 7.98 -10.61 -8.09
C LEU A 19 6.96 -9.77 -7.33
N GLN A 20 6.87 -9.96 -6.01
CA GLN A 20 5.97 -9.21 -5.14
C GLN A 20 6.68 -8.03 -4.51
N PHE A 21 5.92 -7.01 -4.12
CA PHE A 21 6.45 -5.84 -3.40
C PHE A 21 7.24 -6.23 -2.14
N THR A 22 6.76 -7.23 -1.39
CA THR A 22 7.41 -7.76 -0.18
C THR A 22 8.71 -8.51 -0.44
N ASP A 23 8.98 -8.89 -1.69
CA ASP A 23 10.24 -9.56 -2.05
C ASP A 23 11.38 -8.52 -2.23
N LEU A 24 11.02 -7.25 -2.45
CA LEU A 24 11.97 -6.16 -2.68
C LEU A 24 12.13 -5.24 -1.48
N PHE A 25 11.08 -5.06 -0.69
CA PHE A 25 11.03 -4.04 0.35
C PHE A 25 10.72 -4.63 1.73
N ASP A 26 11.47 -4.17 2.73
CA ASP A 26 11.14 -4.40 4.13
C ASP A 26 9.90 -3.56 4.51
N ILE A 27 8.84 -4.25 4.94
CA ILE A 27 7.56 -3.60 5.25
C ILE A 27 7.67 -2.65 6.45
N ASP A 28 8.54 -2.91 7.42
CA ASP A 28 8.73 -2.02 8.55
C ASP A 28 9.45 -0.72 8.14
N GLU A 29 10.37 -0.79 7.19
CA GLU A 29 11.00 0.41 6.62
C GLU A 29 10.01 1.22 5.76
N ILE A 30 9.18 0.54 4.96
CA ILE A 30 8.11 1.20 4.19
C ILE A 30 7.10 1.87 5.12
N GLN A 31 6.77 1.24 6.26
CA GLN A 31 5.92 1.86 7.28
C GLN A 31 6.54 3.14 7.84
N LYS A 32 7.83 3.13 8.20
CA LYS A 32 8.53 4.33 8.72
C LYS A 32 8.53 5.48 7.71
N LEU A 33 8.73 5.15 6.42
CA LEU A 33 8.65 6.12 5.34
C LEU A 33 7.25 6.74 5.26
N GLN A 34 6.21 5.91 5.27
CA GLN A 34 4.81 6.39 5.25
C GLN A 34 4.48 7.24 6.48
N ASP A 35 4.90 6.83 7.68
CA ASP A 35 4.67 7.57 8.91
C ASP A 35 5.32 8.95 8.83
N SER A 36 6.58 9.00 8.36
CA SER A 36 7.31 10.25 8.16
C SER A 36 6.63 11.17 7.14
N PHE A 37 6.14 10.60 6.02
CA PHE A 37 5.37 11.34 5.03
C PHE A 37 4.07 11.90 5.62
N ALA A 38 3.28 11.05 6.29
CA ALA A 38 2.03 11.45 6.91
C ALA A 38 2.25 12.59 7.93
N ASP A 39 3.27 12.47 8.78
CA ASP A 39 3.60 13.48 9.78
C ASP A 39 4.12 14.79 9.17
N ALA A 40 4.98 14.71 8.15
CA ALA A 40 5.52 15.91 7.49
C ALA A 40 4.42 16.74 6.80
N PHE A 41 3.46 16.08 6.14
CA PHE A 41 2.39 16.76 5.40
C PHE A 41 1.11 16.94 6.21
N GLY A 42 1.02 16.34 7.40
CA GLY A 42 -0.15 16.40 8.26
C GLY A 42 -1.39 15.68 7.69
N ILE A 43 -1.20 14.70 6.79
CA ILE A 43 -2.27 13.98 6.10
C ILE A 43 -2.36 12.52 6.54
N ALA A 44 -3.55 11.93 6.42
CA ALA A 44 -3.73 10.50 6.59
C ALA A 44 -3.11 9.76 5.38
N SER A 45 -2.45 8.61 5.62
CA SER A 45 -1.80 7.83 4.56
C SER A 45 -1.91 6.33 4.81
N ILE A 46 -2.02 5.56 3.73
CA ILE A 46 -1.98 4.10 3.69
C ILE A 46 -1.51 3.67 2.30
N ILE A 47 -0.62 2.67 2.24
CA ILE A 47 -0.16 2.05 1.00
C ILE A 47 -0.91 0.74 0.83
N THR A 48 -1.50 0.54 -0.34
CA THR A 48 -2.27 -0.65 -0.67
C THR A 48 -1.71 -1.33 -1.91
N ARG A 49 -2.04 -2.61 -2.08
CA ARG A 49 -1.98 -3.30 -3.36
C ARG A 49 -2.98 -2.67 -4.34
N PRO A 50 -2.88 -2.98 -5.65
CA PRO A 50 -3.84 -2.51 -6.66
C PRO A 50 -5.29 -2.94 -6.38
N ASP A 51 -5.51 -4.03 -5.65
CA ASP A 51 -6.84 -4.50 -5.24
C ASP A 51 -7.40 -3.77 -4.00
N GLY A 52 -6.67 -2.79 -3.45
CA GLY A 52 -7.04 -2.06 -2.24
C GLY A 52 -6.63 -2.76 -0.93
N THR A 53 -6.04 -3.95 -0.98
CA THR A 53 -5.54 -4.64 0.22
C THR A 53 -4.37 -3.86 0.83
N PRO A 54 -4.42 -3.50 2.13
CA PRO A 54 -3.36 -2.72 2.76
C PRO A 54 -2.03 -3.48 2.82
N ILE A 55 -0.95 -2.80 2.49
CA ILE A 55 0.45 -3.24 2.69
C ILE A 55 0.95 -2.71 4.03
N THR A 56 0.66 -1.44 4.34
CA THR A 56 1.02 -0.77 5.60
C THR A 56 -0.18 -0.64 6.53
N ARG A 57 0.11 -0.33 7.79
CA ARG A 57 -0.89 0.15 8.75
C ARG A 57 -1.23 1.61 8.46
N PRO A 58 -2.46 2.07 8.77
CA PRO A 58 -2.84 3.46 8.58
C PRO A 58 -2.01 4.43 9.43
N SER A 59 -1.56 5.55 8.84
CA SER A 59 -0.86 6.64 9.53
C SER A 59 -1.75 7.88 9.60
N ARG A 60 -1.79 8.55 10.78
CA ARG A 60 -2.59 9.78 11.04
C ARG A 60 -4.07 9.70 10.68
N PHE A 61 -4.67 8.51 10.80
CA PHE A 61 -6.11 8.38 10.62
C PHE A 61 -6.87 9.17 11.68
N SER A 62 -7.84 9.97 11.25
CA SER A 62 -8.73 10.68 12.18
C SER A 62 -9.59 9.69 12.97
N LYS A 63 -10.15 10.11 14.11
CA LYS A 63 -11.07 9.29 14.92
C LYS A 63 -12.23 8.71 14.11
N LEU A 64 -12.77 9.49 13.16
CA LEU A 64 -13.79 8.99 12.24
C LEU A 64 -13.30 7.77 11.46
N CYS A 65 -12.06 7.81 10.95
CA CYS A 65 -11.51 6.70 10.19
C CYS A 65 -11.18 5.52 11.11
N SER A 66 -10.46 5.74 12.21
CA SER A 66 -9.97 4.66 13.08
C SER A 66 -11.04 4.03 13.98
N GLU A 67 -11.96 4.83 14.54
CA GLU A 67 -12.90 4.37 15.57
C GLU A 67 -14.31 4.09 15.01
N ILE A 68 -14.66 4.65 13.85
CA ILE A 68 -16.00 4.52 13.27
C ILE A 68 -15.96 3.72 11.96
N ILE A 69 -15.29 4.23 10.92
CA ILE A 69 -15.29 3.61 9.59
C ILE A 69 -14.58 2.25 9.63
N HIS A 70 -13.33 2.22 10.11
CA HIS A 70 -12.53 1.00 10.12
C HIS A 70 -12.93 0.02 11.24
N ASN A 71 -13.79 0.42 12.17
CA ASN A 71 -14.27 -0.45 13.24
C ASN A 71 -15.44 -1.34 12.79
N THR A 72 -16.10 -1.02 11.67
CA THR A 72 -17.18 -1.84 11.09
C THR A 72 -16.74 -2.51 9.80
N GLU A 73 -17.23 -3.71 9.52
CA GLU A 73 -16.91 -4.42 8.28
C GLU A 73 -17.41 -3.68 7.04
N CYS A 74 -18.67 -3.23 7.07
CA CYS A 74 -19.26 -2.43 5.99
C CYS A 74 -18.47 -1.13 5.76
N GLY A 75 -18.04 -0.44 6.82
CA GLY A 75 -17.22 0.76 6.70
C GLY A 75 -15.85 0.49 6.07
N ARG A 76 -15.17 -0.60 6.47
CA ARG A 76 -13.89 -1.02 5.86
C ARG A 76 -14.06 -1.33 4.37
N GLN A 77 -15.06 -2.14 4.01
CA GLN A 77 -15.34 -2.50 2.62
C GLN A 77 -15.62 -1.26 1.77
N ASN A 78 -16.48 -0.37 2.25
CA ASN A 78 -16.80 0.88 1.57
C ASN A 78 -15.59 1.82 1.40
N CYS A 79 -14.68 1.85 2.38
CA CYS A 79 -13.45 2.63 2.27
C CYS A 79 -12.48 2.02 1.25
N GLN A 80 -12.35 0.70 1.21
CA GLN A 80 -11.52 -0.03 0.25
C GLN A 80 -12.10 0.01 -1.18
N MET A 81 -13.43 0.10 -1.32
CA MET A 81 -14.15 0.23 -2.60
C MET A 81 -13.85 1.52 -3.37
N LEU A 82 -13.17 2.51 -2.78
CA LEU A 82 -12.70 3.71 -3.50
C LEU A 82 -11.41 3.48 -4.29
N ASN A 83 -10.77 2.31 -4.11
CA ASN A 83 -9.52 1.94 -4.77
C ASN A 83 -9.67 0.64 -5.63
N PRO A 84 -10.73 0.46 -6.46
CA PRO A 84 -10.84 -0.75 -7.26
C PRO A 84 -9.70 -0.79 -8.29
N ALA A 85 -9.17 -1.98 -8.54
CA ALA A 85 -8.02 -2.22 -9.43
C ALA A 85 -8.14 -1.60 -10.84
N ASP A 86 -9.35 -1.25 -11.28
CA ASP A 86 -9.64 -0.61 -12.56
C ASP A 86 -9.76 0.93 -12.51
N SER A 87 -9.79 1.55 -11.33
CA SER A 87 -10.06 3.00 -11.17
C SER A 87 -8.85 3.90 -11.40
N ILE A 88 -7.63 3.37 -11.35
CA ILE A 88 -6.39 4.12 -11.66
C ILE A 88 -5.89 3.76 -13.08
N LYS A 89 -6.78 3.73 -14.08
CA LYS A 89 -6.35 3.76 -15.49
C LYS A 89 -5.95 5.16 -15.93
N ASP A 90 -6.54 6.18 -15.31
CA ASP A 90 -6.17 7.58 -15.49
C ASP A 90 -5.47 8.10 -14.23
N LEU A 91 -4.13 8.03 -14.24
CA LEU A 91 -3.26 8.73 -13.26
C LEU A 91 -3.52 10.25 -13.18
N GLN A 92 -4.38 10.81 -14.05
CA GLN A 92 -4.80 12.20 -14.04
C GLN A 92 -5.88 12.50 -12.98
N LYS A 93 -6.62 11.50 -12.47
CA LYS A 93 -7.57 11.68 -11.36
C LYS A 93 -6.91 11.35 -10.02
N LEU A 94 -5.84 12.10 -9.71
CA LEU A 94 -5.10 11.98 -8.45
C LEU A 94 -5.98 12.27 -7.23
N THR A 95 -7.03 13.07 -7.39
CA THR A 95 -7.89 13.50 -6.30
C THR A 95 -9.30 12.94 -6.49
N VAL A 96 -9.73 12.10 -5.56
CA VAL A 96 -11.06 11.46 -5.55
C VAL A 96 -11.84 11.93 -4.34
N ARG A 97 -13.14 12.18 -4.50
CA ARG A 97 -14.04 12.44 -3.37
C ARG A 97 -14.89 11.21 -3.10
N CYS A 98 -14.83 10.69 -1.89
CA CYS A 98 -15.69 9.60 -1.44
C CYS A 98 -17.17 10.02 -1.51
N ALA A 99 -17.98 9.25 -2.23
CA ALA A 99 -19.41 9.51 -2.35
C ALA A 99 -20.19 9.24 -1.04
N LEU A 100 -19.65 8.41 -0.15
CA LEU A 100 -20.32 7.99 1.08
C LEU A 100 -20.07 8.95 2.25
N CYS A 101 -18.82 9.34 2.48
CA CYS A 101 -18.44 10.20 3.61
C CYS A 101 -17.97 11.60 3.19
N GLY A 102 -17.91 11.88 1.88
CA GLY A 102 -17.55 13.20 1.34
C GLY A 102 -16.08 13.60 1.51
N LYS A 103 -15.22 12.69 2.01
CA LYS A 103 -13.78 12.90 2.20
C LYS A 103 -13.05 12.96 0.87
N TRP A 104 -12.00 13.76 0.83
CA TRP A 104 -11.09 13.85 -0.29
C TRP A 104 -9.90 12.93 -0.05
N GLU A 105 -9.58 12.14 -1.05
CA GLU A 105 -8.47 11.20 -1.08
C GLU A 105 -7.55 11.56 -2.23
N ILE A 106 -6.25 11.38 -2.01
CA ILE A 106 -5.25 11.53 -3.04
C ILE A 106 -4.63 10.16 -3.27
N CYS A 107 -4.75 9.64 -4.49
CA CYS A 107 -4.19 8.35 -4.88
C CYS A 107 -3.08 8.58 -5.91
N ALA A 108 -1.90 8.01 -5.66
CA ALA A 108 -0.79 7.99 -6.60
C ALA A 108 -0.38 6.53 -6.84
N GLY A 109 -0.34 6.12 -8.10
CA GLY A 109 0.20 4.81 -8.47
C GLY A 109 1.72 4.81 -8.33
N ILE A 110 2.27 3.75 -7.74
CA ILE A 110 3.70 3.45 -7.77
C ILE A 110 3.91 2.56 -9.00
N THR A 111 4.41 3.14 -10.08
CA THR A 111 4.72 2.45 -11.35
C THR A 111 6.21 2.11 -11.47
#